data_AF-A0A1Q8G4Y4-F1
#
_entry.id   AF-A0A1Q8G4Y4-F1
#
_cell.length_a   1.000
_cell.length_b   1.000
_cell.length_c   1.000
_cell.angle_alpha   90.00
_cell.angle_beta   90.00
_cell.angle_gamma   90.00
#
_symmetry.space_group_name_H-M   'P 1'
#
loop_
_entity.id
_entity.type
_entity.pdbx_description
1 polymer ?
#
loop_
_entity_poly.entity_id
_entity_poly.type
_entity_poly.pdbx_seq_one_letter_code
_entity_poly.pdbx_strand_id
1 'polypeptide(L)'
;MHQADLYGLSENHPLRTDPARPWPYKVLVGYRAPGNRKILATRSIYVRSSGEDKARMVALQEARKMMPMVLDGQRLKCSRIVSSRPLDKQDAINLGGK
;
A
#
# COMPACT_ATOMS: atom_id res chain seq x y z
N MET A 1 -6.62 0.93 16.47
CA MET A 1 -6.47 -0.44 15.93
C MET A 1 -7.79 -0.83 15.27
N HIS A 2 -7.89 -0.82 13.95
CA HIS A 2 -9.03 -1.43 13.28
C HIS A 2 -8.79 -2.94 13.24
N GLN A 3 -9.46 -3.66 14.14
CA GLN A 3 -9.42 -5.12 14.30
C GLN A 3 -10.06 -5.88 13.12
N ALA A 4 -10.56 -5.16 12.12
CA ALA A 4 -11.48 -5.68 11.10
C ALA A 4 -10.81 -6.46 9.94
N ASP A 5 -9.49 -6.38 9.70
CA ASP A 5 -8.87 -6.95 8.50
C ASP A 5 -8.05 -8.23 8.72
N LEU A 6 -7.80 -8.66 9.96
CA LEU A 6 -7.02 -9.89 10.21
C LEU A 6 -7.79 -11.17 9.90
N TYR A 7 -9.13 -11.13 9.97
CA TYR A 7 -9.99 -12.26 9.64
C TYR A 7 -10.07 -12.54 8.13
N GLY A 8 -9.73 -11.56 7.29
CA GLY A 8 -9.61 -11.73 5.83
C GLY A 8 -8.31 -12.43 5.39
N LEU A 9 -7.40 -12.70 6.32
CA LEU A 9 -6.16 -13.42 6.05
C LEU A 9 -6.33 -14.92 6.29
N SER A 10 -5.55 -15.70 5.55
CA SER A 10 -5.47 -17.15 5.69
C SER A 10 -5.31 -17.57 7.16
N GLU A 11 -5.90 -18.70 7.55
CA GLU A 11 -5.93 -19.13 8.95
C GLU A 11 -4.55 -19.24 9.60
N ASN A 12 -3.56 -19.64 8.81
CA ASN A 12 -2.17 -19.79 9.22
C ASN A 12 -1.32 -18.53 8.96
N HIS A 13 -1.95 -17.38 8.79
CA HIS A 13 -1.24 -16.13 8.52
C HIS A 13 -0.47 -15.67 9.78
N PRO A 14 0.83 -15.36 9.69
CA PRO A 14 1.65 -15.01 10.87
C PRO A 14 1.12 -13.82 11.67
N LEU A 15 0.52 -12.82 11.01
CA LEU A 15 -0.12 -11.69 11.70
C LEU A 15 -1.38 -12.06 12.51
N ARG A 16 -2.02 -13.22 12.29
CA ARG A 16 -3.13 -13.70 13.12
C ARG A 16 -2.65 -14.25 14.46
N THR A 17 -1.44 -14.80 14.49
CA THR A 17 -0.84 -15.41 15.69
C THR A 17 0.10 -14.46 16.43
N ASP A 18 0.88 -13.67 15.69
CA ASP A 18 1.76 -12.63 16.20
C ASP A 18 1.55 -11.32 15.39
N PRO A 19 0.62 -10.45 15.83
CA PRO A 19 0.34 -9.18 15.17
C PRO A 19 1.50 -8.18 15.20
N ALA A 20 2.47 -8.34 16.11
CA ALA A 20 3.61 -7.44 16.24
C ALA A 20 4.75 -7.80 15.27
N ARG A 21 4.69 -8.99 14.65
CA ARG A 21 5.70 -9.45 13.70
C ARG A 21 5.76 -8.54 12.46
N PRO A 22 6.96 -8.07 12.07
CA PRO A 22 7.12 -7.38 10.79
C PRO A 22 6.69 -8.26 9.62
N TRP A 23 5.76 -7.76 8.82
CA TRP A 23 5.16 -8.48 7.68
C TRP A 23 5.11 -7.58 6.44
N PRO A 24 5.17 -8.13 5.21
CA PRO A 24 4.98 -7.34 4.00
C PRO A 24 3.54 -6.83 3.85
N TYR A 25 3.41 -5.55 3.56
CA TYR A 25 2.15 -4.87 3.21
C TYR A 25 2.23 -4.36 1.77
N LYS A 26 1.10 -4.42 1.07
CA LYS A 26 0.86 -3.71 -0.18
C LYS A 26 0.04 -2.46 0.14
N VAL A 27 0.61 -1.30 -0.15
CA VAL A 27 -0.05 -0.01 0.07
C VAL A 27 -0.26 0.67 -1.27
N LEU A 28 -1.51 0.98 -1.61
CA LEU A 28 -1.87 1.68 -2.82
C LEU A 28 -1.88 3.19 -2.56
N VAL A 29 -0.99 3.93 -3.22
CA VAL A 29 -0.86 5.38 -3.10
C VAL A 29 -1.47 6.06 -4.31
N GLY A 30 -2.34 7.03 -4.09
CA GLY A 30 -2.99 7.82 -5.14
C GLY A 30 -2.22 9.09 -5.47
N TYR A 31 -2.15 9.40 -6.76
CA TYR A 31 -1.52 10.59 -7.34
C TYR A 31 -2.58 11.45 -8.03
N ARG A 32 -2.41 12.77 -7.98
CA ARG A 32 -3.34 13.75 -8.56
C ARG A 32 -2.60 14.90 -9.23
N ALA A 33 -3.24 15.58 -10.16
CA ALA A 33 -2.72 16.83 -10.69
C ALA A 33 -2.68 17.92 -9.60
N PRO A 34 -1.71 18.86 -9.64
CA PRO A 34 -1.76 20.09 -8.84
C PRO A 34 -3.10 20.82 -9.05
N GLY A 35 -3.67 21.42 -8.00
CA GLY A 35 -5.00 22.06 -8.05
C GLY A 35 -6.20 21.11 -8.12
N ASN A 36 -6.04 19.88 -8.62
CA ASN A 36 -7.12 18.89 -8.68
C ASN A 36 -7.26 18.09 -7.37
N ARG A 37 -8.47 17.61 -7.07
CA ARG A 37 -8.78 16.70 -5.94
C ARG A 37 -8.92 15.24 -6.35
N LYS A 38 -9.21 14.95 -7.63
CA LYS A 38 -9.40 13.59 -8.15
C LYS A 38 -8.07 12.85 -8.23
N ILE A 39 -8.06 11.58 -7.82
CA ILE A 39 -6.92 10.67 -8.06
C ILE A 39 -6.95 10.27 -9.54
N LEU A 40 -5.84 10.50 -10.23
CA LEU A 40 -5.69 10.21 -11.66
C LEU A 40 -4.91 8.93 -11.90
N ALA A 41 -4.00 8.59 -10.99
CA ALA A 41 -3.20 7.39 -11.07
C ALA A 41 -2.88 6.84 -9.69
N THR A 42 -2.53 5.56 -9.61
CA THR A 42 -2.14 4.90 -8.36
C THR A 42 -0.81 4.17 -8.54
N ARG A 43 -0.09 3.96 -7.44
CA ARG A 43 1.13 3.16 -7.39
C ARG A 43 1.07 2.23 -6.20
N SER A 44 1.42 0.96 -6.40
CA SER A 44 1.62 0.02 -5.29
C SER A 44 3.01 0.23 -4.71
N ILE A 45 3.08 0.42 -3.40
CA ILE A 45 4.31 0.49 -2.63
C ILE A 45 4.31 -0.70 -1.66
N TYR A 46 5.40 -1.45 -1.65
CA TYR A 46 5.57 -2.64 -0.83
C TYR A 46 6.51 -2.32 0.32
N VAL A 47 6.05 -2.52 1.56
CA VAL A 47 6.83 -2.21 2.77
C VAL A 47 6.69 -3.33 3.77
N ARG A 48 7.76 -3.60 4.54
CA ARG A 48 7.67 -4.47 5.72
C ARG A 48 7.40 -3.63 6.96
N SER A 49 6.38 -4.00 7.72
CA SER A 49 5.97 -3.27 8.93
C SER A 49 5.30 -4.21 9.93
N SER A 50 5.36 -3.87 11.21
CA SER A 50 4.66 -4.56 12.32
C SER A 50 3.19 -4.16 12.44
N GLY A 51 2.64 -3.45 11.46
CA GLY A 51 1.29 -2.93 11.51
C GLY A 51 0.97 -2.01 10.33
N GLU A 52 -0.32 -1.90 10.05
CA GLU A 52 -0.84 -1.20 8.88
C GLU A 52 -0.59 0.31 8.94
N ASP A 53 -0.83 0.95 10.08
CA ASP A 53 -0.64 2.41 10.23
C ASP A 53 0.81 2.83 9.93
N LYS A 54 1.77 2.06 10.45
CA LYS A 54 3.20 2.26 10.18
C LYS A 54 3.53 1.94 8.72
N ALA A 55 2.91 0.91 8.13
CA ALA A 55 3.07 0.62 6.71
C ALA A 55 2.58 1.78 5.82
N ARG A 56 1.40 2.34 6.12
CA ARG A 56 0.82 3.49 5.40
C ARG A 56 1.71 4.73 5.48
N MET A 57 2.23 5.03 6.67
CA MET A 57 3.13 6.16 6.88
C MET A 57 4.42 6.01 6.08
N VAL A 58 5.09 4.86 6.20
CA VAL A 58 6.35 4.59 5.48
C VAL A 58 6.11 4.59 3.97
N ALA A 59 5.06 3.92 3.50
CA ALA A 59 4.73 3.88 2.07
C ALA A 59 4.46 5.27 1.50
N LEU A 60 3.79 6.16 2.24
CA LEU A 60 3.55 7.53 1.81
C LEU A 60 4.84 8.36 1.75
N GLN A 61 5.76 8.17 2.70
CA GLN A 61 7.07 8.82 2.68
C GLN A 61 7.89 8.34 1.48
N GLU A 62 7.96 7.03 1.25
CA GLU A 62 8.65 6.45 0.10
C GLU A 62 8.07 6.94 -1.23
N ALA A 63 6.74 6.95 -1.36
CA ALA A 63 6.05 7.45 -2.55
C ALA A 63 6.36 8.93 -2.89
N ARG A 64 6.70 9.74 -1.89
CA ARG A 64 7.08 11.16 -2.06
C ARG A 64 8.55 11.34 -2.45
N LYS A 65 9.43 10.42 -2.04
CA LYS A 65 10.85 10.43 -2.41
C LYS A 65 11.09 9.90 -3.82
N MET A 66 10.23 9.00 -4.28
CA MET A 66 10.28 8.46 -5.64
C MET A 66 10.10 9.55 -6.71
N MET A 67 10.59 9.26 -7.91
CA MET A 67 10.38 10.13 -9.07
C MET A 67 8.89 10.48 -9.24
N PRO A 68 8.57 11.77 -9.51
CA PRO A 68 7.21 12.21 -9.77
C PRO A 68 6.58 11.38 -10.87
N MET A 69 5.34 10.96 -10.64
CA MET A 69 4.56 10.26 -11.66
C MET A 69 4.15 11.25 -12.75
N VAL A 70 4.33 10.88 -14.02
CA VAL A 70 3.90 11.68 -15.16
C VAL A 70 2.80 10.91 -15.89
N LEU A 71 1.68 11.58 -16.14
CA LEU A 71 0.56 11.05 -16.93
C LEU A 71 0.15 12.14 -17.92
N ASP A 72 0.06 11.80 -19.21
CA ASP A 72 -0.30 12.73 -20.28
C ASP A 72 0.54 14.02 -20.30
N GLY A 73 1.85 13.90 -20.05
CA GLY A 73 2.77 15.05 -19.98
C GLY A 73 2.66 15.89 -18.71
N GLN A 74 1.71 15.60 -17.82
CA GLN A 74 1.52 16.32 -16.56
C GLN A 74 2.18 15.59 -15.38
N ARG A 75 2.98 16.34 -14.59
CA ARG A 75 3.51 15.83 -13.31
C ARG A 75 2.41 15.75 -12.26
N LEU A 76 2.21 14.57 -11.72
CA LEU A 76 1.28 14.29 -10.64
C LEU A 76 1.98 14.37 -9.28
N LYS A 77 1.27 14.90 -8.29
CA LYS A 77 1.71 14.90 -6.89
C LYS A 77 1.10 13.72 -6.15
N CYS A 78 1.91 13.10 -5.29
CA CYS A 78 1.43 12.13 -4.31
C CYS A 78 0.35 12.78 -3.43
N SER A 79 -0.82 12.15 -3.33
CA SER A 79 -1.98 12.71 -2.63
C SER A 79 -2.22 12.03 -1.29
N ARG A 80 -2.66 10.76 -1.32
CA ARG A 80 -3.12 10.02 -0.13
C ARG A 80 -3.04 8.52 -0.36
N ILE A 81 -3.10 7.76 0.73
CA ILE A 81 -3.31 6.31 0.66
C ILE A 81 -4.73 6.03 0.19
N VAL A 82 -4.86 5.15 -0.80
CA VAL A 82 -6.12 4.66 -1.35
C VAL A 82 -6.55 3.40 -0.59
N SER A 83 -5.62 2.46 -0.40
CA SER A 83 -5.84 1.25 0.38
C SER A 83 -4.51 0.71 0.91
N SER A 84 -4.59 -0.13 1.93
CA SER A 84 -3.47 -0.86 2.51
C SER A 84 -3.96 -2.21 2.96
N ARG A 85 -3.14 -3.24 2.78
CA ARG A 85 -3.40 -4.56 3.33
C ARG A 85 -2.11 -5.35 3.50
N PRO A 86 -2.04 -6.25 4.49
CA PRO A 86 -0.96 -7.23 4.53
C PRO A 86 -1.04 -8.14 3.29
N LEU A 87 0.11 -8.58 2.80
CA LEU A 87 0.19 -9.59 1.74
C LEU A 87 -0.04 -10.97 2.33
N ASP A 88 -0.95 -11.74 1.77
CA ASP A 88 -1.15 -13.13 2.15
C ASP A 88 -0.24 -14.06 1.31
N LYS A 89 -0.03 -15.29 1.77
CA LYS A 89 0.71 -16.33 1.03
C LYS A 89 0.16 -16.55 -0.38
N GLN A 90 -1.16 -16.38 -0.57
CA GLN A 90 -1.81 -16.53 -1.86
C GLN A 90 -1.49 -15.37 -2.83
N ASP A 91 -1.09 -14.19 -2.33
CA ASP A 91 -0.69 -13.08 -3.20
C ASP A 91 0.60 -13.35 -3.95
N ALA A 92 1.46 -14.26 -3.45
CA ALA A 92 2.69 -14.66 -4.13
C ALA A 92 2.43 -15.39 -5.45
N ILE A 93 1.26 -16.02 -5.61
CA ILE A 93 0.92 -16.82 -6.79
C ILE A 93 0.55 -15.94 -8.00
N ASN A 94 0.14 -14.68 -7.77
CA ASN A 94 -0.31 -13.76 -8.83
C ASN A 94 0.77 -12.78 -9.34
N LEU A 95 2.07 -13.06 -9.15
CA LEU A 95 3.17 -12.23 -9.66
C LEU A 95 3.31 -12.23 -11.21
N GLY A 96 2.39 -12.87 -11.95
CA GLY A 96 2.43 -12.99 -13.42
C GLY A 96 1.14 -12.63 -14.15
N GLY A 97 0.23 -11.84 -13.56
CA GLY A 97 -1.06 -11.51 -14.18
C GLY A 97 -1.06 -10.22 -15.01
N LYS A 98 -0.63 -10.33 -16.28
CA LYS A 98 -0.84 -9.45 -17.46
C LYS A 98 -0.69 -7.94 -17.33
#